data_AF-A0A7Y3KA78-F1
#
_entry.id   AF-A0A7Y3KA78-F1
#
_cell.length_a   1.000
_cell.length_b   1.000
_cell.length_c   1.000
_cell.angle_alpha   90.00
_cell.angle_beta   90.00
_cell.angle_gamma   90.00
#
_symmetry.space_group_name_H-M   'P 1'
#
loop_
_entity.id
_entity.type
_entity.pdbx_description
1 polymer ?
#
loop_
_entity_poly.entity_id
_entity_poly.type
_entity_poly.pdbx_seq_one_letter_code
_entity_poly.pdbx_strand_id
1 'polypeptide(L)'
;MRDLDRLAKEIAKYRPVRRSDLADDSVADYPDVALHELFINAIVHRNYDESTTPVAINHYSDHIEIQNPGSLYGDLTRDQFPKGTAYRNPVLAEAARTLGFANRFGRGIALAQELLAKNASPQLEYVIGDNHFAMIVRRRP
;
A
#
# COMPACT_ATOMS: atom_id res chain seq x y z
N MET A 1 -13.67 -6.89 5.39
CA MET A 1 -12.58 -6.67 4.40
C MET A 1 -13.08 -6.45 2.97
N ARG A 2 -14.25 -6.95 2.56
CA ARG A 2 -14.95 -6.45 1.35
C ARG A 2 -15.02 -4.91 1.28
N ASP A 3 -15.11 -4.26 2.44
CA ASP A 3 -15.15 -2.80 2.55
C ASP A 3 -13.82 -2.13 2.18
N LEU A 4 -12.69 -2.81 2.35
CA LEU A 4 -11.36 -2.31 1.94
C LEU A 4 -11.19 -2.35 0.42
N ASP A 5 -11.60 -3.46 -0.21
CA ASP A 5 -11.62 -3.55 -1.67
C ASP A 5 -12.57 -2.54 -2.28
N ARG A 6 -13.72 -2.34 -1.62
CA ARG A 6 -14.68 -1.31 -2.00
C ARG A 6 -14.09 0.09 -1.87
N LEU A 7 -13.44 0.40 -0.74
CA LEU A 7 -12.77 1.69 -0.53
C LEU A 7 -11.67 1.91 -1.58
N ALA A 8 -10.84 0.90 -1.85
CA ALA A 8 -9.82 0.97 -2.88
C ALA A 8 -10.43 1.27 -4.26
N LYS A 9 -11.54 0.64 -4.61
CA LYS A 9 -12.27 0.91 -5.87
C LYS A 9 -12.95 2.27 -5.92
N GLU A 10 -13.52 2.74 -4.82
CA GLU A 10 -14.13 4.07 -4.73
C GLU A 10 -13.08 5.18 -4.86
N ILE A 11 -11.87 4.94 -4.36
CA ILE A 11 -10.72 5.85 -4.48
C ILE A 11 -10.07 5.76 -5.86
N ALA A 12 -9.98 4.56 -6.44
CA ALA A 12 -9.45 4.30 -7.77
C ALA A 12 -10.38 4.88 -8.85
N LYS A 13 -10.34 6.19 -9.04
CA LYS A 13 -11.03 6.87 -10.14
C LYS A 13 -10.36 6.47 -11.45
N TYR A 14 -11.15 5.97 -12.39
CA TYR A 14 -10.71 5.62 -13.74
C TYR A 14 -11.04 6.76 -14.70
N ARG A 15 -10.09 7.11 -15.58
CA ARG A 15 -10.30 8.07 -16.66
C ARG A 15 -9.84 7.47 -17.99
N PRO A 16 -10.50 7.77 -19.11
CA PRO A 16 -10.02 7.36 -20.43
C PRO A 16 -8.81 8.21 -20.84
N VAL A 17 -7.79 7.58 -21.41
CA VAL A 17 -6.66 8.25 -22.07
C VAL A 17 -6.57 7.74 -23.50
N ARG A 18 -6.59 8.68 -24.45
CA ARG A 18 -6.48 8.39 -25.87
C ARG A 18 -5.10 7.87 -26.20
N ARG A 19 -5.04 6.73 -26.88
CA ARG A 19 -3.84 6.17 -27.46
C ARG A 19 -3.74 6.58 -28.94
N SER A 20 -2.53 6.58 -29.47
CA SER A 20 -2.20 7.03 -30.83
C SER A 20 -2.88 6.24 -31.96
N ASP A 21 -3.35 5.03 -31.67
CA ASP A 21 -4.01 4.08 -32.55
C ASP A 21 -5.55 4.17 -32.52
N LEU A 22 -6.10 5.30 -32.04
CA LEU A 22 -7.55 5.54 -31.88
C LEU A 22 -8.23 4.64 -30.82
N ALA A 23 -7.46 3.87 -30.05
CA ALA A 23 -7.98 3.13 -28.89
C ALA A 23 -8.02 4.02 -27.64
N ASP A 24 -9.01 3.81 -26.78
CA ASP A 24 -9.08 4.42 -25.44
C ASP A 24 -8.58 3.40 -24.40
N ASP A 25 -7.50 3.73 -23.68
CA ASP A 25 -7.09 2.97 -22.51
C ASP A 25 -7.76 3.55 -21.26
N SER A 26 -8.31 2.68 -20.42
CA SER A 26 -8.77 3.08 -19.08
C SER A 26 -7.59 3.08 -18.13
N VAL A 27 -7.32 4.23 -17.52
CA VAL A 27 -6.21 4.42 -16.59
C VAL A 27 -6.75 4.80 -15.23
N ALA A 28 -6.15 4.26 -14.17
CA ALA A 28 -6.54 4.59 -12.81
C ALA A 28 -5.71 5.76 -12.29
N ASP A 29 -6.33 6.67 -11.54
CA ASP A 29 -5.62 7.66 -10.74
C ASP A 29 -4.70 6.95 -9.71
N TYR A 30 -5.21 5.84 -9.16
CA TYR A 30 -4.52 4.92 -8.27
C TYR A 30 -4.94 3.48 -8.60
N PRO A 31 -4.02 2.56 -8.96
CA PRO A 31 -4.38 1.17 -9.21
C PRO A 31 -4.99 0.53 -7.95
N ASP A 32 -6.18 -0.04 -8.06
CA ASP A 32 -6.94 -0.61 -6.94
C ASP A 32 -6.20 -1.78 -6.27
N VAL A 33 -5.57 -2.65 -7.07
CA VAL A 33 -4.75 -3.75 -6.55
C VAL A 33 -3.51 -3.24 -5.81
N ALA A 34 -2.91 -2.13 -6.26
CA ALA A 34 -1.78 -1.53 -5.54
C ALA A 34 -2.24 -0.95 -4.19
N LEU A 35 -3.37 -0.24 -4.16
CA LEU A 35 -3.95 0.28 -2.93
C LEU A 35 -4.32 -0.85 -1.95
N HIS A 36 -4.91 -1.95 -2.45
CA HIS A 36 -5.22 -3.12 -1.65
C HIS A 36 -3.98 -3.66 -0.94
N GLU A 37 -2.90 -3.93 -1.67
CA GLU A 37 -1.66 -4.46 -1.10
C GLU A 37 -1.06 -3.51 -0.05
N LEU A 38 -1.13 -2.19 -0.27
CA LEU A 38 -0.64 -1.19 0.68
C LEU A 38 -1.52 -1.11 1.94
N PHE A 39 -2.83 -1.22 1.80
CA PHE A 39 -3.74 -1.22 2.96
C PHE A 39 -3.58 -2.49 3.80
N ILE A 40 -3.47 -3.66 3.15
CA ILE A 40 -3.17 -4.90 3.86
C ILE A 40 -1.81 -4.82 4.54
N ASN A 41 -0.79 -4.24 3.88
CA ASN A 41 0.51 -4.04 4.50
C ASN A 41 0.42 -3.18 5.76
N ALA A 42 -0.32 -2.06 5.71
CA ALA A 42 -0.52 -1.19 6.86
C ALA A 42 -1.21 -1.92 8.02
N ILE A 43 -2.23 -2.73 7.75
CA ILE A 43 -2.93 -3.51 8.78
C ILE A 43 -2.00 -4.56 9.37
N VAL A 44 -1.31 -5.34 8.52
CA VAL A 44 -0.47 -6.47 8.97
C VAL A 44 0.73 -6.00 9.79
N HIS A 45 1.33 -4.87 9.43
CA HIS A 45 2.51 -4.35 10.09
C HIS A 45 2.20 -3.34 11.22
N ARG A 46 0.93 -3.08 11.54
CA ARG A 46 0.55 -2.19 12.63
C ARG A 46 1.11 -2.68 13.96
N ASN A 47 1.61 -1.74 14.78
CA ASN A 47 1.93 -2.03 16.18
C ASN A 47 0.63 -2.21 16.99
N TYR A 48 0.26 -3.46 17.26
CA TYR A 48 -0.93 -3.82 18.06
C TYR A 48 -0.68 -3.91 19.56
N ASP A 49 0.59 -3.94 20.00
CA ASP A 49 0.95 -4.22 21.39
C ASP A 49 1.08 -2.94 22.21
N GLU A 50 1.86 -1.98 21.70
CA GLU A 50 2.24 -0.77 22.45
C GLU A 50 1.50 0.50 22.00
N SER A 51 0.66 0.40 20.96
CA SER A 51 -0.01 1.57 20.37
C SER A 51 -1.52 1.41 20.21
N THR A 52 -2.26 2.38 20.73
CA THR A 52 -3.70 2.54 20.51
C THR A 52 -4.02 3.35 19.25
N THR A 53 -3.01 3.95 18.62
CA THR A 53 -3.18 4.79 17.42
C THR A 53 -3.68 3.95 16.24
N PRO A 54 -4.74 4.33 15.52
CA PRO A 54 -5.21 3.57 14.38
C PRO A 54 -4.26 3.70 13.17
N VAL A 55 -4.39 2.81 12.19
CA VAL A 55 -3.88 3.09 10.83
C VAL A 55 -4.72 4.23 10.26
N ALA A 56 -4.07 5.28 9.77
CA ALA A 56 -4.72 6.42 9.15
C ALA A 56 -4.52 6.37 7.63
N ILE A 57 -5.60 6.58 6.88
CA ILE A 57 -5.58 6.69 5.42
C ILE A 57 -6.10 8.09 5.08
N ASN A 58 -5.19 8.97 4.70
CA ASN A 58 -5.50 10.35 4.33
C ASN A 58 -5.52 10.46 2.81
N HIS A 59 -6.64 10.91 2.25
CA HIS A 59 -6.77 11.13 0.80
C HIS A 59 -6.75 12.63 0.50
N TYR A 60 -5.65 13.09 -0.07
CA TYR A 60 -5.45 14.46 -0.53
C TYR A 60 -5.79 14.60 -2.02
N SER A 61 -5.79 15.83 -2.53
CA SER A 61 -6.11 16.11 -3.93
C SER A 61 -5.09 15.54 -4.92
N ASP A 62 -3.82 15.39 -4.50
CA ASP A 62 -2.68 14.97 -5.31
C ASP A 62 -2.08 13.63 -4.89
N HIS A 63 -2.43 13.10 -3.70
CA HIS A 63 -1.86 11.85 -3.19
C HIS A 63 -2.73 11.18 -2.12
N ILE A 64 -2.44 9.91 -1.86
CA ILE A 64 -2.95 9.16 -0.71
C ILE A 64 -1.78 8.89 0.21
N GLU A 65 -1.98 9.11 1.50
CA GLU A 65 -1.02 8.83 2.55
C GLU A 65 -1.58 7.75 3.48
N ILE A 66 -0.82 6.69 3.69
CA ILE A 66 -1.16 5.57 4.56
C ILE A 66 -0.16 5.57 5.71
N GLN A 67 -0.62 5.97 6.89
CA GLN A 67 0.21 6.08 8.10
C GLN A 67 -0.07 4.94 9.07
N ASN A 68 1.00 4.38 9.63
CA ASN A 68 0.96 3.31 10.61
C ASN A 68 1.73 3.73 11.88
N PRO A 69 1.21 3.49 13.09
CA PRO A 69 2.01 3.65 14.30
C PRO A 69 3.16 2.65 14.40
N GLY A 70 4.28 3.14 14.90
CA GLY A 70 5.54 2.41 14.99
C GLY A 70 6.43 2.62 13.76
N SER A 71 7.73 2.37 13.94
CA SER A 71 8.70 2.36 12.84
C SER A 71 8.88 0.95 12.26
N LEU A 72 9.93 0.77 11.46
CA LEU A 72 10.39 -0.57 11.05
C LEU A 72 10.57 -1.48 12.28
N TYR A 73 10.34 -2.78 12.09
CA TYR A 73 10.32 -3.75 13.17
C TYR A 73 11.47 -4.76 13.09
N GLY A 74 12.00 -5.15 14.25
CA GLY A 74 13.03 -6.16 14.35
C GLY A 74 14.31 -5.71 13.64
N ASP A 75 14.92 -6.63 12.89
CA ASP A 75 16.20 -6.39 12.23
C ASP A 75 16.09 -5.59 10.93
N LEU A 76 14.88 -5.18 10.52
CA LEU A 76 14.66 -4.38 9.32
C LEU A 76 15.23 -2.97 9.51
N THR A 77 16.42 -2.74 8.97
CA THR A 77 16.98 -1.40 8.84
C THR A 77 16.38 -0.66 7.65
N ARG A 78 16.52 0.67 7.62
CA ARG A 78 16.11 1.51 6.47
C ARG A 78 16.73 1.03 5.16
N ASP A 79 17.94 0.48 5.21
CA ASP A 79 18.68 -0.01 4.04
C ASP A 79 18.16 -1.36 3.52
N GLN A 80 17.54 -2.16 4.38
CA GLN A 80 16.95 -3.45 4.00
C GLN A 80 15.53 -3.29 3.45
N PHE A 81 14.84 -2.22 3.80
CA PHE A 81 13.52 -1.90 3.25
C PHE A 81 13.63 -1.44 1.78
N PRO A 82 12.73 -1.87 0.86
CA PRO A 82 11.54 -2.70 1.05
C PRO A 82 11.77 -4.22 0.83
N LYS A 83 13.03 -4.68 0.70
CA LYS A 83 13.34 -6.09 0.34
C LYS A 83 13.28 -7.05 1.53
N GLY A 84 13.61 -6.56 2.74
CA GLY A 84 13.51 -7.32 3.97
C GLY A 84 12.07 -7.45 4.46
N THR A 85 11.79 -8.47 5.27
CA THR A 85 10.45 -8.68 5.82
C THR A 85 10.57 -9.13 7.27
N ALA A 86 10.02 -8.33 8.18
CA ALA A 86 9.87 -8.69 9.58
C ALA A 86 8.43 -8.42 10.01
N TYR A 87 7.83 -9.40 10.68
CA TYR A 87 6.45 -9.33 11.13
C TYR A 87 6.41 -9.13 12.63
N ARG A 88 5.76 -8.04 13.06
CA ARG A 88 5.43 -7.79 14.48
C ARG A 88 4.55 -8.90 15.05
N ASN A 89 3.57 -9.34 14.26
CA ASN A 89 2.65 -10.38 14.65
C ASN A 89 2.59 -11.48 13.56
N PRO A 90 3.37 -12.57 13.72
CA PRO A 90 3.37 -13.68 12.77
C PRO A 90 2.00 -14.36 12.63
N VAL A 91 1.22 -14.44 13.71
CA VAL A 91 -0.12 -15.05 13.70
C VAL A 91 -1.07 -14.24 12.82
N LEU A 92 -1.03 -12.91 12.93
CA LEU A 92 -1.85 -12.03 12.10
C LEU A 92 -1.42 -12.07 10.63
N ALA A 93 -0.12 -12.13 10.35
CA ALA A 93 0.40 -12.32 9.00
C ALA A 93 -0.05 -13.66 8.39
N GLU A 94 0.00 -14.75 9.16
CA GLU A 94 -0.46 -16.06 8.73
C GLU A 94 -1.98 -16.12 8.52
N ALA A 95 -2.76 -15.47 9.40
CA ALA A 95 -4.20 -15.35 9.24
C ALA A 95 -4.55 -14.57 7.95
N ALA A 96 -3.90 -13.44 7.71
CA ALA A 96 -4.10 -12.64 6.49
C ALA A 96 -3.80 -13.46 5.23
N ARG A 97 -2.74 -14.28 5.24
CA ARG A 97 -2.42 -15.20 4.14
C ARG A 97 -3.50 -16.29 3.98
N THR A 98 -3.87 -16.94 5.07
CA THR A 98 -4.80 -18.08 5.05
C THR A 98 -6.20 -17.66 4.57
N LEU A 99 -6.62 -16.46 4.93
CA LEU A 99 -7.89 -15.87 4.50
C LEU A 99 -7.83 -15.27 3.08
N GLY A 100 -6.68 -15.31 2.41
CA GLY A 100 -6.50 -14.84 1.03
C GLY A 100 -6.32 -13.32 0.89
N PHE A 101 -6.05 -12.61 1.99
CA PHE A 101 -5.82 -11.16 1.97
C PHE A 101 -4.39 -10.77 1.65
N ALA A 102 -3.43 -11.68 1.86
CA ALA A 102 -2.04 -11.49 1.47
C ALA A 102 -1.59 -12.68 0.60
N ASN A 103 -1.22 -12.41 -0.64
CA ASN A 103 -0.86 -13.47 -1.60
C ASN A 103 0.48 -14.14 -1.27
N ARG A 104 1.51 -13.36 -0.89
CA ARG A 104 2.83 -13.86 -0.50
C ARG A 104 3.49 -12.92 0.51
N PHE A 105 4.13 -13.50 1.52
CA PHE A 105 4.94 -12.75 2.48
C PHE A 105 6.04 -11.96 1.78
N GLY A 106 6.24 -10.71 2.21
CA GLY A 106 7.30 -9.82 1.72
C GLY A 106 7.16 -9.30 0.29
N ARG A 107 6.07 -9.60 -0.44
CA ARG A 107 5.91 -9.14 -1.84
C ARG A 107 4.90 -8.03 -2.05
N GLY A 108 4.06 -7.70 -1.08
CA GLY A 108 2.96 -6.73 -1.28
C GLY A 108 3.46 -5.36 -1.75
N ILE A 109 4.53 -4.84 -1.12
CA ILE A 109 5.13 -3.55 -1.51
C ILE A 109 5.75 -3.62 -2.92
N ALA A 110 6.48 -4.70 -3.23
CA ALA A 110 7.07 -4.89 -4.55
C ALA A 110 6.01 -5.00 -5.65
N LEU A 111 4.90 -5.69 -5.38
CA LEU A 111 3.76 -5.79 -6.30
C LEU A 111 3.08 -4.44 -6.48
N ALA A 112 2.85 -3.68 -5.40
CA ALA A 112 2.30 -2.33 -5.50
C ALA A 112 3.20 -1.41 -6.35
N GLN A 113 4.53 -1.47 -6.17
CA GLN A 113 5.49 -0.72 -6.99
C GLN A 113 5.44 -1.13 -8.46
N GLU A 114 5.35 -2.43 -8.75
CA GLU A 114 5.23 -2.94 -10.13
C GLU A 114 3.94 -2.44 -10.79
N LEU A 115 2.82 -2.46 -10.08
CA LEU A 115 1.52 -2.00 -10.58
C LEU A 115 1.49 -0.49 -10.81
N LEU A 116 2.09 0.30 -9.91
CA LEU A 116 2.25 1.74 -10.09
C LEU A 116 3.10 2.04 -11.34
N ALA A 117 4.21 1.32 -11.53
CA ALA A 117 5.05 1.48 -12.70
C ALA A 117 4.33 1.11 -14.01
N LYS A 118 3.57 0.00 -14.03
CA LYS A 118 2.74 -0.39 -15.18
C LYS A 118 1.65 0.63 -15.51
N ASN A 119 1.08 1.26 -14.48
CA ASN A 119 0.11 2.34 -14.65
C ASN A 119 0.76 3.67 -15.04
N ALA A 120 2.10 3.76 -15.14
CA ALA A 120 2.83 5.03 -15.28
C ALA A 120 2.50 6.05 -14.17
N SER A 121 2.17 5.56 -12.97
CA SER A 121 2.07 6.38 -11.76
C SER A 121 3.48 6.69 -11.22
N PRO A 122 3.65 7.76 -10.43
CA PRO A 122 4.88 7.99 -9.70
C PRO A 122 5.23 6.81 -8.76
N GLN A 123 6.52 6.67 -8.45
CA GLN A 123 6.97 5.62 -7.54
C GLN A 123 6.41 5.82 -6.13
N LEU A 124 6.23 4.70 -5.42
CA LEU A 124 5.82 4.71 -4.02
C LEU A 124 6.86 5.42 -3.17
N GLU A 125 6.44 6.48 -2.49
CA GLU A 125 7.24 7.22 -1.52
C GLU A 125 7.00 6.65 -0.11
N TYR A 126 7.99 6.74 0.78
CA TYR A 126 7.85 6.30 2.17
C TYR A 126 8.61 7.19 3.14
N VAL A 127 8.01 7.43 4.30
CA VAL A 127 8.58 8.22 5.40
C VAL A 127 8.74 7.30 6.61
N ILE A 128 9.99 7.12 7.05
CA ILE A 128 10.34 6.27 8.19
C ILE A 128 10.75 7.18 9.35
N GLY A 129 9.81 7.50 10.23
CA GLY A 129 10.07 8.19 11.48
C GLY A 129 10.46 7.22 12.61
N ASP A 130 10.75 7.76 13.79
CA ASP A 130 11.14 6.95 14.95
C ASP A 130 9.95 6.16 15.52
N ASN A 131 8.74 6.72 15.43
CA ASN A 131 7.50 6.12 15.97
C ASN A 131 6.36 6.07 14.94
N HIS A 132 6.62 6.35 13.67
CA HIS A 132 5.63 6.24 12.61
C HIS A 132 6.27 5.81 11.30
N PHE A 133 5.48 5.12 10.49
CA PHE A 133 5.82 4.76 9.13
C PHE A 133 4.68 5.21 8.22
N ALA A 134 5.00 5.95 7.15
CA ALA A 134 4.00 6.39 6.18
C ALA A 134 4.40 5.95 4.78
N MET A 135 3.40 5.54 3.99
CA MET A 135 3.52 5.29 2.56
C MET A 135 2.71 6.35 1.81
N ILE A 136 3.30 6.96 0.80
CA ILE A 136 2.70 8.02 0.01
C ILE A 136 2.57 7.53 -1.43
N VAL A 137 1.33 7.46 -1.91
CA VAL A 137 0.98 7.11 -3.29
C VAL A 137 0.54 8.38 -3.98
N ARG A 138 1.33 8.87 -4.95
CA ARG A 138 0.96 10.05 -5.75
C ARG A 138 -0.05 9.69 -6.82
N ARG A 139 -0.95 10.62 -7.10
CA ARG A 139 -1.89 10.52 -8.22
C ARG A 139 -1.12 10.44 -9.53
N ARG A 140 -1.61 9.60 -10.45
CA ARG A 140 -1.12 9.59 -11.83
C ARG A 140 -1.33 10.96 -12.50
N PRO A 141 -0.28 11.57 -13.10
CA PRO A 141 -0.40 12.85 -13.82
C PRO A 141 -1.33 12.78 -15.02
#